data_AF-A0A941N6D9-F1
#
_entry.id   AF-A0A941N6D9-F1
#
_cell.length_a   1.000
_cell.length_b   1.000
_cell.length_c   1.000
_cell.angle_alpha   90.00
_cell.angle_beta   90.00
_cell.angle_gamma   90.00
#
_symmetry.space_group_name_H-M   'P 1'
#
loop_
_entity.id
_entity.type
_entity.pdbx_description
1 polymer ?
#
loop_
_entity_poly.entity_id
_entity_poly.type
_entity_poly.pdbx_seq_one_letter_code
_entity_poly.pdbx_strand_id
1 'polypeptide(L)'
;MIPVDSCLCIDDNFSMLTEITPTANDDLRAVNEAFLAGRPVDPEVARRVRERGAEIRQRMLAEQGLLDIGVSLLRQAREAGH
;
A
#
# COMPACT_ATOMS: atom_id res chain seq x y z
N MET A 1 -18.46 -15.46 -8.44
CA MET A 1 -18.02 -14.11 -8.81
C MET A 1 -17.96 -13.30 -7.52
N ILE A 2 -16.76 -13.04 -6.98
CA ILE A 2 -16.61 -12.27 -5.73
C ILE A 2 -16.49 -10.80 -6.16
N PRO A 3 -17.41 -9.90 -5.77
CA PRO A 3 -17.26 -8.49 -6.06
C PRO A 3 -16.10 -7.97 -5.22
N VAL A 4 -14.99 -7.62 -5.87
CA VAL A 4 -13.95 -6.82 -5.22
C VAL A 4 -14.38 -5.36 -5.39
N ASP A 5 -14.94 -4.80 -4.33
CA ASP A 5 -15.05 -3.35 -4.13
C ASP A 5 -13.63 -2.78 -4.22
N SER A 6 -13.23 -2.43 -5.44
CA SER A 6 -11.90 -1.92 -5.75
C SER A 6 -11.91 -0.44 -5.41
N CYS A 7 -11.93 -0.12 -4.12
CA CYS A 7 -11.63 1.24 -3.69
C CYS A 7 -10.13 1.45 -3.94
N LEU A 8 -9.81 2.11 -5.05
CA LEU A 8 -8.48 2.65 -5.25
C LEU A 8 -8.40 3.88 -4.34
N CYS A 9 -7.96 3.71 -3.09
CA CYS A 9 -7.43 4.82 -2.32
C CYS A 9 -6.17 5.25 -3.09
N ILE A 10 -6.32 6.19 -4.02
CA ILE A 10 -5.19 6.94 -4.54
C ILE A 10 -4.78 7.81 -3.36
N ASP A 11 -4.03 7.24 -2.43
CA ASP A 11 -3.45 8.01 -1.34
C ASP A 11 -2.53 9.04 -2.02
N ASP A 12 -2.87 10.32 -1.87
CA ASP A 12 -2.12 11.49 -2.33
C ASP A 12 -0.64 11.46 -1.86
N ASN A 13 -0.34 10.54 -0.93
CA ASN A 13 0.96 10.22 -0.36
C ASN A 13 1.85 9.34 -1.25
N PHE A 14 1.45 9.01 -2.49
CA PHE A 14 2.28 8.22 -3.40
C PHE A 14 3.70 8.80 -3.57
N SER A 15 3.83 10.12 -3.51
CA SER A 15 5.11 10.84 -3.57
C SER A 15 5.99 10.70 -2.31
N MET A 16 5.50 10.14 -1.21
CA MET A 16 6.19 10.09 0.09
C MET A 16 6.81 8.73 0.45
N LEU A 17 6.80 7.73 -0.45
CA LEU A 17 7.38 6.42 -0.19
C LEU A 17 8.85 6.37 -0.63
N THR A 18 9.76 6.36 0.35
CA THR A 18 11.22 6.46 0.14
C THR A 18 11.96 5.13 -0.12
N GLU A 19 11.28 4.02 -0.41
CA GLU A 19 11.93 2.80 -0.93
C GLU A 19 10.88 1.79 -1.43
N ILE A 20 10.51 1.87 -2.72
CA ILE A 20 9.66 0.88 -3.37
C ILE A 20 10.58 -0.20 -3.95
N THR A 21 10.44 -1.45 -3.51
CA THR A 21 11.19 -2.56 -4.11
C THR A 21 10.82 -2.71 -5.59
N PRO A 22 11.73 -3.16 -6.49
CA PRO A 22 11.41 -3.32 -7.90
C PRO A 22 10.14 -4.16 -8.14
N THR A 23 9.95 -5.22 -7.35
CA THR A 23 8.74 -6.05 -7.40
C THR A 23 7.48 -5.30 -6.96
N ALA A 24 7.55 -4.43 -5.95
CA ALA A 24 6.41 -3.61 -5.54
C ALA A 24 6.05 -2.57 -6.61
N ASN A 25 7.04 -2.05 -7.34
CA ASN A 25 6.81 -1.13 -8.45
C ASN A 25 6.14 -1.82 -9.65
N ASP A 26 6.54 -3.06 -9.96
CA ASP A 26 5.89 -3.86 -11.00
C ASP A 26 4.46 -4.26 -10.61
N ASP A 27 4.25 -4.67 -9.36
CA ASP A 27 2.90 -4.97 -8.83
C ASP A 27 2.00 -3.72 -8.91
N LEU A 28 2.51 -2.55 -8.54
CA LEU A 28 1.81 -1.28 -8.63
C LEU A 28 1.43 -0.94 -10.09
N ARG A 29 2.37 -1.07 -11.02
CA ARG A 29 2.12 -0.83 -12.44
C ARG A 29 1.03 -1.75 -12.98
N ALA A 30 1.07 -3.03 -12.63
CA ALA A 30 0.06 -4.01 -13.03
C ALA A 30 -1.34 -3.65 -12.47
N VAL A 31 -1.42 -3.21 -11.21
CA VAL A 31 -2.67 -2.73 -10.60
C VAL A 31 -3.19 -1.48 -11.32
N ASN A 32 -2.32 -0.51 -11.59
CA ASN A 32 -2.70 0.74 -12.25
C ASN A 32 -3.18 0.49 -13.69
N GLU A 33 -2.48 -0.35 -14.45
CA GLU A 33 -2.89 -0.76 -15.80
C GLU A 33 -4.25 -1.48 -15.80
N ALA A 34 -4.50 -2.35 -14.81
CA ALA A 34 -5.79 -3.03 -14.69
C ALA A 34 -6.92 -2.05 -14.38
N PHE A 35 -6.68 -1.11 -13.44
CA PHE A 35 -7.62 -0.07 -13.07
C PHE A 35 -7.96 0.85 -14.24
N LEU A 36 -6.95 1.40 -14.92
CA LEU A 36 -7.14 2.29 -16.07
C LEU A 36 -7.86 1.60 -17.23
N ALA A 37 -7.64 0.30 -17.42
CA ALA A 37 -8.32 -0.50 -18.43
C ALA A 37 -9.71 -1.02 -17.99
N GLY A 38 -10.16 -0.73 -16.76
CA GLY A 38 -11.45 -1.20 -16.23
C GLY A 38 -11.55 -2.73 -16.13
N ARG A 39 -10.41 -3.42 -15.98
CA ARG A 39 -10.32 -4.88 -15.92
C ARG A 39 -9.93 -5.35 -14.51
N PRO A 40 -10.28 -6.58 -14.11
CA PRO A 40 -9.80 -7.15 -12.87
C PRO A 40 -8.26 -7.20 -12.83
N VAL A 41 -7.69 -6.95 -11.65
CA VAL A 41 -6.26 -7.18 -11.37
C VAL A 41 -5.95 -8.67 -11.48
N ASP A 42 -4.76 -9.00 -11.99
CA ASP A 42 -4.28 -10.38 -12.02
C ASP A 42 -4.35 -11.01 -10.60
N PRO A 43 -4.94 -12.20 -10.43
CA PRO A 43 -5.14 -12.82 -9.12
C PRO A 43 -3.85 -13.03 -8.33
N GLU A 44 -2.75 -13.32 -9.01
CA GLU A 44 -1.45 -13.58 -8.40
C GLU A 44 -0.77 -12.27 -7.96
N VAL A 45 -0.93 -11.19 -8.74
CA VAL A 45 -0.56 -9.83 -8.30
C VAL A 45 -1.36 -9.44 -7.06
N ALA A 46 -2.69 -9.65 -7.08
CA ALA A 46 -3.55 -9.33 -5.95
C ALA A 46 -3.17 -10.12 -4.68
N ARG A 47 -2.80 -11.40 -4.84
CA ARG A 47 -2.30 -12.24 -3.74
C ARG A 47 -1.02 -11.67 -3.14
N ARG A 48 0.00 -11.39 -3.97
CA ARG A 48 1.30 -10.85 -3.52
C ARG A 48 1.15 -9.51 -2.79
N VAL A 49 0.34 -8.60 -3.33
CA VAL A 49 0.10 -7.28 -2.73
C VAL A 49 -0.56 -7.43 -1.35
N ARG A 50 -1.55 -8.31 -1.23
CA ARG A 50 -2.24 -8.55 0.05
C ARG A 50 -1.32 -9.18 1.10
N GLU A 51 -0.53 -10.17 0.72
CA GLU A 51 0.42 -10.83 1.63
C GLU A 51 1.46 -9.83 2.13
N ARG A 52 2.08 -9.08 1.22
CA ARG A 52 3.06 -8.03 1.57
C ARG A 52 2.44 -6.95 2.46
N GLY A 53 1.21 -6.52 2.16
CA GLY A 53 0.48 -5.56 2.98
C GLY A 53 0.19 -6.09 4.39
N ALA A 54 -0.17 -7.37 4.52
CA ALA A 54 -0.40 -8.02 5.81
C ALA A 54 0.89 -8.13 6.63
N GLU A 55 2.01 -8.51 6.01
CA GLU A 55 3.33 -8.59 6.66
C GLU A 55 3.79 -7.22 7.19
N ILE A 56 3.71 -6.18 6.36
CA ILE A 56 4.07 -4.81 6.76
C ILE A 56 3.18 -4.35 7.91
N ARG A 57 1.88 -4.60 7.83
CA ARG A 57 0.93 -4.26 8.91
C ARG A 57 1.28 -4.98 10.21
N GLN A 58 1.57 -6.28 10.16
CA GLN A 58 1.95 -7.05 11.34
C GLN A 58 3.25 -6.53 11.96
N ARG A 59 4.26 -6.21 11.13
CA ARG A 59 5.52 -5.62 11.59
C ARG A 59 5.29 -4.28 12.28
N MET A 60 4.55 -3.37 11.65
CA MET A 60 4.23 -2.06 12.22
C MET A 60 3.45 -2.18 13.53
N LEU A 61 2.49 -3.12 13.61
CA LEU A 61 1.75 -3.40 14.83
C LEU A 61 2.64 -3.96 15.94
N ALA A 62 3.60 -4.82 15.62
CA ALA A 62 4.52 -5.38 16.59
C ALA A 62 5.51 -4.33 17.13
N GLU A 63 5.96 -3.43 16.27
CA GLU A 63 6.94 -2.39 16.64
C GLU A 63 6.31 -1.22 17.40
N GLN A 64 5.07 -0.84 17.07
CA GLN A 64 4.47 0.43 17.51
C GLN A 64 3.10 0.24 18.19
N GLY A 65 2.44 -0.91 18.07
CA GLY A 65 1.04 -1.05 18.49
C GLY A 65 0.08 -0.18 17.65
N LEU A 66 -1.22 -0.47 17.70
CA LEU A 66 -2.19 0.15 16.78
C LEU A 66 -2.29 1.69 16.91
N LEU A 67 -2.14 2.22 18.13
CA LEU A 67 -2.27 3.64 18.44
C LEU A 67 -0.99 4.44 18.15
N ASP A 68 0.21 3.88 18.37
CA ASP A 68 1.44 4.63 18.09
C ASP A 68 1.85 4.60 16.62
N ILE A 69 1.26 3.75 15.76
CA ILE A 69 1.44 3.87 14.29
C ILE A 69 0.89 5.21 13.81
N GLY A 70 -0.34 5.55 14.18
CA GLY A 70 -0.96 6.80 13.77
C GLY A 70 -0.18 8.01 14.28
N VAL A 71 0.24 7.98 15.54
CA VAL A 71 1.00 9.08 16.16
C VAL A 71 2.43 9.18 15.60
N SER A 72 3.12 8.06 15.39
CA SER A 72 4.49 8.03 14.86
C SER A 72 4.54 8.47 13.40
N LEU A 73 3.59 8.02 12.57
CA LEU A 73 3.49 8.45 11.18
C LEU A 73 3.17 9.95 11.09
N LEU A 74 2.26 10.46 11.93
CA LEU A 74 1.99 11.90 12.01
C LEU A 74 3.22 12.69 12.47
N ARG A 75 3.99 12.16 13.43
CA ARG A 75 5.21 12.82 13.92
C ARG A 75 6.29 12.87 12.86
N GLN A 76 6.54 11.76 12.16
CA GLN A 76 7.51 11.68 11.08
C GLN A 76 7.11 12.58 9.89
N ALA A 77 5.82 12.62 9.54
CA ALA A 77 5.32 13.51 8.48
C ALA A 77 5.49 14.99 8.84
N ARG A 78 5.29 15.35 10.12
CA ARG A 78 5.57 16.71 10.62
C ARG A 78 7.07 17.05 10.59
N GLU A 79 7.92 16.10 10.94
CA GLU A 79 9.38 16.27 10.94
C GLU A 79 9.96 16.34 9.51
N ALA A 80 9.35 15.66 8.53
CA ALA A 80 9.76 15.68 7.12
C ALA A 80 9.30 16.92 6.33
N GLY A 81 8.41 17.74 6.92
CA GLY A 81 7.86 18.97 6.33
C GLY A 81 8.65 20.25 6.65
N HIS A 82 9.87 20.13 7.21
CA HIS A 82 10.75 21.25 7.54
C HIS A 82 12.16 21.03 6.99
#